data_AF-A0A9D0LC56-F1
#
_entry.id   AF-A0A9D0LC56-F1
#
_cell.length_a   1.000
_cell.length_b   1.000
_cell.length_c   1.000
_cell.angle_alpha   90.00
_cell.angle_beta   90.00
_cell.angle_gamma   90.00
#
_symmetry.space_group_name_H-M   'P 1'
#
loop_
_entity.id
_entity.type
_entity.pdbx_description
1 polymer ?
#
loop_
_entity_poly.entity_id
_entity_poly.type
_entity_poly.pdbx_seq_one_letter_code
_entity_poly.pdbx_strand_id
1 'polypeptide(L)' 'MNLLELGQTIKELRKERKLSQEELAKQSNISRATLSKLENGYIANISIVTLNVVLLNLGYELDIKPLNPFMSKE' A
#
# COMPACT_ATOMS: atom_id res chain seq x y z
N MET A 1 6.26 -9.53 5.72
CA MET A 1 5.90 -8.18 5.25
C MET A 1 6.06 -7.16 6.36
N ASN A 2 7.03 -6.27 6.21
CA ASN A 2 7.22 -5.04 6.96
C ASN A 2 6.63 -3.86 6.18
N LEU A 3 6.70 -2.64 6.72
CA LEU A 3 6.12 -1.44 6.09
C LEU A 3 6.81 -1.06 4.76
N LEU A 4 8.10 -1.32 4.61
CA LEU A 4 8.81 -1.07 3.35
C LEU A 4 8.34 -2.03 2.26
N GLU A 5 8.24 -3.31 2.59
CA GLU A 5 7.73 -4.35 1.71
C GLU A 5 6.29 -4.06 1.26
N LEU A 6 5.43 -3.58 2.18
CA LEU A 6 4.06 -3.19 1.85
C LEU A 6 3.99 -2.06 0.80
N GLY A 7 4.80 -1.01 0.96
CA GLY A 7 4.84 0.11 0.01
C GLY A 7 5.27 -0.33 -1.39
N GLN A 8 6.28 -1.21 -1.44
CA GLN A 8 6.76 -1.80 -2.68
C GLN A 8 5.70 -2.70 -3.34
N THR A 9 4.98 -3.52 -2.56
CA THR A 9 3.85 -4.32 -3.08
C THR A 9 2.76 -3.44 -3.68
N ILE A 10 2.39 -2.34 -3.02
CA ILE A 10 1.37 -1.41 -3.57
C ILE A 10 1.82 -0.82 -4.92
N LYS A 11 3.11 -0.46 -5.04
CA LYS A 11 3.70 0.03 -6.28
C LYS A 11 3.66 -1.01 -7.40
N GLU A 12 3.90 -2.27 -7.09
CA GLU A 12 3.83 -3.39 -8.04
C GLU A 12 2.40 -3.61 -8.51
N LEU A 13 1.44 -3.73 -7.59
CA LEU A 13 0.01 -3.87 -7.90
C LEU A 13 -0.52 -2.72 -8.77
N ARG A 14 -0.09 -1.48 -8.51
CA ARG A 14 -0.43 -0.35 -9.36
C ARG A 14 0.08 -0.54 -10.80
N LYS A 15 1.33 -0.97 -10.95
CA LYS A 15 1.96 -1.19 -12.26
C LYS A 15 1.34 -2.36 -13.02
N GLU A 16 0.96 -3.44 -12.34
CA GLU A 16 0.23 -4.55 -12.94
C GLU A 16 -1.11 -4.10 -13.54
N ARG A 17 -1.77 -3.14 -12.89
CA ARG A 17 -2.98 -2.48 -13.40
C ARG A 17 -2.71 -1.39 -14.42
N LYS A 18 -1.45 -1.18 -14.83
CA LYS A 18 -1.00 -0.15 -15.79
C LYS A 18 -1.39 1.28 -15.40
N LEU A 19 -1.55 1.55 -14.10
CA LEU A 19 -1.86 2.88 -13.59
C LEU A 19 -0.57 3.67 -13.33
N SER A 20 -0.55 4.94 -13.68
CA SER A 20 0.40 5.92 -13.16
C SER A 20 0.09 6.25 -11.70
N GLN A 21 1.07 6.84 -11.00
CA GLN A 21 0.84 7.33 -9.64
C GLN A 21 -0.27 8.39 -9.59
N GLU A 22 -0.38 9.24 -10.62
CA GLU A 22 -1.41 10.27 -10.67
C GLU A 22 -2.81 9.67 -10.77
N GLU A 23 -2.98 8.64 -11.62
CA GLU A 23 -4.28 7.97 -11.80
C GLU A 23 -4.74 7.25 -10.53
N LEU A 24 -3.88 6.48 -9.88
CA LEU A 24 -4.24 5.81 -8.63
C LEU A 24 -4.49 6.81 -7.49
N ALA A 25 -3.69 7.87 -7.41
CA ALA A 25 -3.90 8.91 -6.40
C ALA A 25 -5.26 9.61 -6.59
N LYS A 26 -5.62 9.92 -7.84
CA LYS A 26 -6.93 10.48 -8.18
C LYS A 26 -8.08 9.53 -7.84
N GLN A 27 -7.97 8.25 -8.17
CA GLN A 27 -8.97 7.22 -7.79
C GLN A 27 -9.10 7.08 -6.27
N SER A 28 -7.99 7.24 -5.56
CA SER A 28 -7.94 7.13 -4.10
C SER A 28 -8.22 8.44 -3.35
N ASN A 29 -8.58 9.51 -4.08
CA ASN A 29 -8.81 10.85 -3.54
C ASN A 29 -7.66 11.36 -2.62
N ILE A 30 -6.41 11.14 -3.04
CA ILE A 30 -5.21 11.61 -2.35
C ILE A 30 -4.27 12.36 -3.30
N SER A 31 -3.29 13.07 -2.74
CA SER A 31 -2.24 13.67 -3.55
C SER A 31 -1.30 12.61 -4.12
N ARG A 32 -0.78 12.83 -5.33
CA ARG A 32 0.30 12.01 -5.90
C ARG A 32 1.54 11.95 -5.00
N ALA A 33 1.84 13.03 -4.27
CA ALA A 33 2.93 13.06 -3.29
C ALA A 33 2.67 12.10 -2.11
N THR A 34 1.43 12.00 -1.64
CA THR A 34 1.01 11.03 -0.62
C THR A 34 1.20 9.60 -1.12
N LEU A 35 0.76 9.31 -2.35
CA LEU A 35 0.98 7.99 -2.94
C LEU A 35 2.47 7.68 -3.13
N SER A 36 3.28 8.65 -3.54
CA SER A 36 4.72 8.47 -3.67
C SER A 36 5.39 8.15 -2.32
N LYS A 37 4.97 8.82 -1.24
CA LYS A 37 5.45 8.51 0.12
C LYS A 37 5.07 7.09 0.54
N LEU A 38 3.84 6.67 0.25
CA LEU A 38 3.34 5.33 0.51
C LEU A 38 4.19 4.26 -0.20
N GLU A 39 4.40 4.43 -1.50
CA GLU A 39 5.14 3.47 -2.35
C GLU A 39 6.64 3.39 -2.04
N ASN A 40 7.21 4.41 -1.42
CA ASN A 40 8.64 4.47 -1.09
C ASN A 40 8.93 4.27 0.41
N GLY A 41 8.00 3.69 1.16
CA GLY A 41 8.24 3.23 2.54
C GLY A 41 8.04 4.29 3.64
N TYR A 42 7.56 5.49 3.32
CA TYR A 42 7.22 6.51 4.31
C TYR A 42 5.81 6.32 4.90
N ILE A 43 5.38 5.06 5.05
CA ILE A 43 4.02 4.68 5.49
C ILE A 43 3.73 5.14 6.91
N ALA A 44 4.76 5.25 7.77
CA ALA A 44 4.60 5.72 9.15
C ALA A 44 3.94 7.11 9.26
N ASN A 45 3.99 7.93 8.20
CA ASN A 45 3.40 9.27 8.15
C ASN A 45 2.06 9.31 7.39
N ILE A 46 1.45 8.16 7.10
CA ILE A 46 0.21 8.03 6.34
C ILE A 46 -0.88 7.44 7.24
N SER A 47 -2.10 7.98 7.14
CA SER A 47 -3.22 7.46 7.91
C SER A 47 -3.65 6.08 7.42
N ILE A 48 -4.09 5.22 8.34
CA ILE A 48 -4.64 3.90 8.01
C ILE A 48 -5.81 3.99 7.02
N VAL A 49 -6.61 5.06 7.11
CA VAL A 49 -7.72 5.33 6.19
C VAL A 49 -7.21 5.50 4.76
N THR A 50 -6.12 6.25 4.58
CA THR A 50 -5.51 6.45 3.27
C THR A 50 -5.00 5.13 2.68
N LEU A 51 -4.29 4.35 3.50
CA LEU A 51 -3.81 3.03 3.09
C LEU A 51 -4.97 2.13 2.65
N ASN A 52 -6.04 2.08 3.43
CA ASN A 52 -7.22 1.27 3.11
C ASN A 52 -7.87 1.69 1.79
N VAL A 53 -8.07 2.99 1.55
CA VAL A 53 -8.67 3.49 0.29
C VAL A 53 -7.80 3.13 -0.92
N VAL A 54 -6.47 3.23 -0.81
CA VAL A 54 -5.56 2.84 -1.90
C VAL A 54 -5.68 1.34 -2.18
N LEU A 55 -5.69 0.51 -1.15
CA LEU A 55 -5.84 -0.94 -1.30
C LEU A 55 -7.17 -1.30 -1.96
N LEU A 56 -8.28 -0.68 -1.53
CA LEU A 56 -9.60 -0.92 -2.13
C LEU A 56 -9.64 -0.55 -3.62
N ASN A 57 -9.02 0.56 -4.03
CA ASN A 57 -8.89 0.92 -5.44
C ASN A 57 -7.97 -0.04 -6.23
N LEU A 58 -7.07 -0.72 -5.53
CA LEU A 58 -6.29 -1.84 -6.05
C LEU A 58 -6.98 -3.19 -5.90
N GLY A 59 -8.24 -3.26 -5.45
CA GLY A 59 -8.99 -4.50 -5.28
C GLY A 59 -8.48 -5.40 -4.15
N TYR A 60 -7.81 -4.83 -3.17
CA TYR A 60 -7.31 -5.51 -1.97
C TYR A 60 -7.94 -4.92 -0.71
N GLU A 61 -7.95 -5.69 0.37
CA GLU A 61 -8.39 -5.26 1.69
C GLU A 61 -7.29 -5.45 2.74
N LEU A 62 -7.42 -4.73 3.85
CA LEU A 62 -6.61 -4.97 5.04
C LEU A 62 -7.17 -6.16 5.81
N ASP A 63 -6.31 -7.11 6.14
CA ASP A 63 -6.66 -8.30 6.92
C ASP A 63 -5.74 -8.44 8.14
N ILE A 64 -6.26 -8.98 9.24
CA ILE A 64 -5.54 -9.23 10.48
C ILE A 64 -5.46 -10.74 10.68
N LYS A 65 -4.24 -11.28 10.55
CA LYS A 65 -3.98 -12.72 10.72
C LYS A 65 -3.23 -12.98 12.04
N PRO A 66 -3.51 -14.09 12.73
CA PRO A 66 -2.70 -14.51 13.86
C PRO A 66 -1.26 -14.76 13.41
N LEU A 67 -0.28 -14.37 14.24
CA LEU A 67 1.10 -14.72 14.01
C LEU A 67 1.26 -16.24 14.15
N ASN A 68 1.93 -16.88 13.19
CA ASN A 68 2.30 -18.28 13.32
C ASN A 68 3.52 -18.38 14.25
N PRO A 69 3.40 -18.95 15.46
CA PRO A 69 4.50 -19.01 16.43
C PRO A 69 5.64 -19.93 15.98
N PHE A 70 5.46 -20.72 14.92
CA PHE A 70 6.46 -21.62 14.37
C PHE A 70 7.15 -21.10 13.10
N MET A 71 6.80 -19.89 12.63
CA MET A 71 7.48 -19.23 11.51
C MET A 71 8.58 -18.31 12.05
N SER A 72 9.84 -18.75 11.98
CA SER A 72 10.99 -17.87 12.16
C SER A 72 11.13 -16.95 10.95
N LYS A 73 11.29 -15.64 11.18
CA LYS A 73 11.77 -14.72 10.14
C LYS A 73 13.25 -15.04 9.90
N GLU A 74 13.55 -15.71 8.80
CA GLU A 74 14.92 -15.75 8.24
C GLU A 74 15.39 -14.33 7.89
#